data_AF-Q0FLJ5-F1
#
_entry.id   AF-Q0FLJ5-F1
#
_cell.length_a   1.000
_cell.length_b   1.000
_cell.length_c   1.000
_cell.angle_alpha   90.00
_cell.angle_beta   90.00
_cell.angle_gamma   90.00
#
_symmetry.space_group_name_H-M   'P 1'
#
loop_
_entity.id
_entity.type
_entity.pdbx_description
1 polymer ?
#
loop_
_entity_poly.entity_id
_entity_poly.type
_entity_poly.pdbx_seq_one_letter_code
_entity_poly.pdbx_strand_id
1 'polypeptide(L)'
;MQLRETMRARHAPDVYSGPNCDQHEPRWIGSDEGDMDGEGPVGTEGTLMLAARTFPPGTVVTVLLPECPHCHETPHDMGDLPDGKGGWFTKWSCGCDFNWHDWATNEFS
;
A
#
# COMPACT_ATOMS: atom_id res chain seq x y z
N MET A 1 -5.38 5.16 17.45
CA MET A 1 -6.13 4.82 16.21
C MET A 1 -6.02 3.33 15.96
N GLN A 2 -7.04 2.68 15.37
CA GLN A 2 -6.95 1.27 14.97
C GLN A 2 -6.43 1.15 13.54
N LEU A 3 -5.88 -0.02 13.20
CA LEU A 3 -5.36 -0.33 11.88
C LEU A 3 -6.16 -1.48 11.27
N ARG A 4 -6.54 -1.34 10.00
CA ARG A 4 -7.21 -2.37 9.20
C ARG A 4 -6.25 -2.92 8.14
N GLU A 5 -6.12 -4.23 8.06
CA GLU A 5 -5.39 -4.89 6.96
C GLU A 5 -6.18 -4.71 5.66
N THR A 6 -5.53 -4.19 4.62
CA THR A 6 -6.18 -4.01 3.31
C THR A 6 -5.44 -4.75 2.19
N MET A 7 -4.11 -4.68 2.18
CA MET A 7 -3.30 -5.35 1.16
C MET A 7 -2.28 -6.29 1.79
N ARG A 8 -1.96 -7.35 1.06
CA ARG A 8 -0.90 -8.29 1.39
C ARG A 8 -0.09 -8.64 0.15
N ALA A 9 1.22 -8.74 0.30
CA ALA A 9 2.11 -9.25 -0.73
C ALA A 9 2.98 -10.38 -0.17
N ARG A 10 3.13 -11.46 -0.94
CA ARG A 10 3.95 -12.62 -0.56
C ARG A 10 5.09 -12.83 -1.54
N HIS A 11 6.29 -13.05 -1.02
CA HIS A 11 7.43 -13.45 -1.85
C HIS A 11 7.25 -14.92 -2.24
N ALA A 12 6.86 -15.13 -3.50
CA ALA A 12 6.52 -16.43 -4.07
C ALA A 12 7.24 -16.57 -5.41
N PRO A 13 8.53 -16.99 -5.42
CA PRO A 13 9.32 -17.04 -6.63
C PRO A 13 8.69 -17.94 -7.68
N ASP A 14 8.82 -17.59 -8.95
CA ASP A 14 8.53 -18.50 -10.05
C ASP A 14 9.67 -19.51 -10.14
N VAL A 15 9.37 -20.77 -9.86
CA VAL A 15 10.36 -21.88 -9.85
C VAL A 15 10.50 -22.56 -11.22
N TYR A 16 9.73 -22.10 -12.21
CA TYR A 16 9.71 -22.62 -13.58
C TYR A 16 9.96 -21.51 -14.60
N SER A 17 10.71 -20.47 -14.22
CA SER A 17 11.06 -19.37 -15.13
C SER A 17 12.11 -19.80 -16.16
N GLY A 18 12.33 -18.93 -17.14
CA GLY A 18 13.29 -19.10 -18.22
C GLY A 18 12.82 -20.02 -19.36
N PRO A 19 13.57 -20.06 -20.49
CA PRO A 19 13.13 -20.78 -21.69
C PRO A 19 12.95 -22.30 -21.52
N ASN A 20 13.59 -22.88 -20.52
CA ASN A 20 13.56 -24.32 -20.22
C ASN A 20 12.77 -24.66 -18.95
N CYS A 21 12.11 -23.68 -18.34
CA CYS A 21 11.37 -23.83 -17.09
C CYS A 21 12.20 -24.39 -15.91
N ASP A 22 13.48 -24.00 -15.82
CA ASP A 22 14.45 -24.49 -14.85
C ASP A 22 15.06 -23.38 -13.98
N GLN A 23 14.54 -22.16 -14.08
CA GLN A 23 15.08 -20.99 -13.38
C GLN A 23 14.15 -20.54 -12.27
N HIS A 24 14.77 -20.05 -11.18
CA HIS A 24 14.07 -19.42 -10.08
C HIS A 24 14.11 -17.90 -10.25
N GLU A 25 12.96 -17.29 -10.48
CA GLU A 25 12.82 -15.84 -10.60
C GLU A 25 12.11 -15.25 -9.36
N PRO A 26 12.79 -14.37 -8.58
CA PRO A 26 12.18 -13.70 -7.45
C PRO A 26 11.00 -12.82 -7.88
N ARG A 27 9.82 -13.05 -7.30
CA ARG A 27 8.62 -12.23 -7.55
C ARG A 27 7.74 -12.09 -6.31
N TRP A 28 6.95 -11.02 -6.31
CA TRP A 28 5.88 -10.79 -5.34
C TRP A 28 4.54 -11.16 -5.97
N ILE A 29 3.65 -11.76 -5.19
CA ILE A 29 2.23 -11.94 -5.52
C ILE A 29 1.43 -11.08 -4.56
N GLY A 30 0.63 -10.17 -5.09
CA GLY A 30 -0.21 -9.24 -4.31
C GLY A 30 -1.66 -9.69 -4.24
N SER A 31 -2.30 -9.39 -3.11
CA SER A 31 -3.75 -9.53 -2.88
C SER A 31 -4.26 -8.24 -2.23
N ASP A 32 -5.36 -7.69 -2.72
CA ASP A 32 -6.06 -6.53 -2.14
C ASP A 32 -7.51 -6.91 -1.81
N GLU A 33 -8.11 -6.22 -0.84
CA GLU A 33 -9.50 -6.45 -0.45
C GLU A 33 -10.44 -6.13 -1.62
N GLY A 34 -10.98 -7.18 -2.25
CA GLY A 34 -11.91 -7.07 -3.39
C GLY A 34 -11.28 -7.33 -4.76
N ASP A 35 -9.97 -7.61 -4.84
CA ASP A 35 -9.29 -7.99 -6.08
C ASP A 35 -8.90 -9.47 -6.09
N MET A 36 -8.81 -10.08 -7.28
CA MET A 36 -8.23 -11.41 -7.44
C MET A 36 -6.71 -11.29 -7.43
N ASP A 37 -6.01 -12.23 -6.78
CA ASP A 37 -4.55 -12.26 -6.70
C ASP A 37 -3.91 -12.01 -8.08
N GLY A 38 -3.15 -10.92 -8.19
CA GLY A 38 -2.52 -10.48 -9.44
C GLY A 38 -1.05 -10.88 -9.50
N GLU A 39 -0.60 -11.34 -10.68
CA GLU A 39 0.83 -11.54 -10.95
C GLU A 39 1.47 -10.21 -11.36
N GLY A 40 2.43 -9.69 -10.58
CA GLY A 40 3.21 -8.52 -10.99
C GLY A 40 3.86 -7.72 -9.86
N PRO A 41 4.75 -6.78 -10.21
CA PRO A 41 5.33 -5.85 -9.25
C PRO A 41 4.24 -4.98 -8.60
N VAL A 42 4.33 -4.83 -7.28
CA VAL A 42 3.50 -3.87 -6.54
C VAL A 42 4.06 -2.47 -6.78
N GLY A 43 3.54 -1.78 -7.79
CA GLY A 43 3.70 -0.33 -7.97
C GLY A 43 4.65 0.22 -9.04
N THR A 44 4.61 1.55 -9.20
CA THR A 44 5.47 2.42 -10.03
C THR A 44 6.15 3.51 -9.19
N GLU A 45 6.87 4.49 -9.76
CA GLU A 45 7.43 5.62 -8.99
C GLU A 45 6.37 6.26 -8.06
N GLY A 46 6.73 6.53 -6.80
CA GLY A 46 5.79 6.93 -5.75
C GLY A 46 5.08 5.77 -5.03
N THR A 47 5.35 4.52 -5.42
CA THR A 47 4.79 3.30 -4.80
C THR A 47 5.83 2.53 -3.97
N LEU A 48 5.38 1.67 -3.05
CA LEU A 48 6.23 0.80 -2.24
C LEU A 48 6.91 -0.28 -3.11
N MET A 49 8.14 -0.03 -3.55
CA MET A 49 8.95 -1.00 -4.28
C MET A 49 9.85 -1.80 -3.33
N LEU A 50 9.65 -3.12 -3.27
CA LEU A 50 10.46 -4.03 -2.46
C LEU A 50 11.30 -4.94 -3.35
N ALA A 51 12.62 -4.89 -3.19
CA ALA A 51 13.54 -5.72 -3.94
C ALA A 51 13.41 -7.20 -3.52
N ALA A 52 12.64 -8.00 -4.25
CA ALA A 52 12.36 -9.41 -3.94
C ALA A 52 13.61 -10.22 -3.56
N ARG A 53 14.71 -10.03 -4.31
CA ARG A 53 16.02 -10.69 -4.08
C ARG A 53 16.65 -10.47 -2.70
N THR A 54 16.22 -9.45 -1.95
CA THR A 54 16.77 -9.16 -0.62
C THR A 54 16.02 -9.88 0.50
N PHE A 55 14.94 -10.60 0.19
CA PHE A 55 14.10 -11.28 1.16
C PHE A 55 14.06 -12.80 0.90
N PRO A 56 14.11 -13.65 1.95
CA PRO A 56 13.92 -15.08 1.80
C PRO A 56 12.51 -15.43 1.27
N PRO A 57 12.36 -16.55 0.54
CA PRO A 57 11.04 -17.08 0.15
C PRO A 57 10.10 -17.28 1.34
N GLY A 58 8.83 -16.94 1.14
CA GLY A 58 7.82 -16.99 2.20
C GLY A 58 7.70 -15.71 3.04
N THR A 59 8.53 -14.70 2.79
CA THR A 59 8.32 -13.35 3.36
C THR A 59 6.94 -12.83 2.99
N VAL A 60 6.22 -12.28 3.97
CA VAL A 60 4.92 -11.65 3.80
C VAL A 60 5.03 -10.18 4.23
N VAL A 61 4.49 -9.32 3.39
CA VAL A 61 4.36 -7.88 3.63
C VAL A 61 2.86 -7.59 3.75
N THR A 62 2.47 -6.92 4.82
CA THR A 62 1.08 -6.56 5.07
C THR A 62 0.98 -5.04 5.17
N VAL A 63 0.05 -4.45 4.42
CA VAL A 63 -0.28 -3.03 4.51
C VAL A 63 -1.49 -2.88 5.43
N LEU A 64 -1.31 -2.04 6.44
CA LEU A 64 -2.31 -1.74 7.44
C LEU A 64 -2.66 -0.25 7.32
N LEU A 65 -3.92 0.07 7.01
CA LEU A 65 -4.39 1.45 6.91
C LEU A 65 -5.03 1.92 8.22
N PRO A 66 -4.84 3.19 8.62
CA PRO A 66 -5.52 3.75 9.78
C PRO A 66 -7.02 3.93 9.54
N GLU A 67 -7.83 3.59 10.53
CA GLU A 67 -9.27 3.85 10.53
C GLU A 67 -9.60 5.15 11.27
N CYS A 68 -10.52 5.94 10.73
CA CYS A 68 -11.04 7.11 11.41
C CYS A 68 -11.59 6.72 12.80
N PRO A 69 -11.20 7.40 13.89
CA PRO A 69 -11.71 7.08 15.23
C PRO A 69 -13.20 7.39 15.42
N HIS A 70 -13.84 8.09 14.48
CA HIS A 70 -15.24 8.51 14.57
C HIS A 70 -16.17 7.69 13.66
N CYS A 71 -15.81 7.47 12.40
CA CYS A 71 -16.63 6.72 11.44
C CYS A 71 -16.08 5.34 11.09
N HIS A 72 -14.89 4.96 11.57
CA HIS A 72 -14.23 3.66 11.31
C HIS A 72 -13.93 3.37 9.83
N GLU A 73 -14.07 4.35 8.95
CA GLU A 73 -13.66 4.25 7.56
C GLU A 73 -12.16 4.53 7.43
N THR A 74 -11.51 3.83 6.49
CA THR A 74 -10.17 4.23 6.03
C THR A 74 -10.30 5.47 5.15
N PRO A 75 -9.37 6.42 5.25
CA PRO A 75 -9.42 7.62 4.43
C PRO A 75 -9.26 7.28 2.95
N HIS A 76 -10.01 8.00 2.12
CA HIS A 76 -9.84 8.02 0.67
C HIS A 76 -8.95 9.20 0.27
N ASP A 77 -8.09 8.98 -0.71
CA ASP A 77 -7.34 10.04 -1.36
C ASP A 77 -8.28 10.89 -2.24
N MET A 78 -8.29 12.19 -1.99
CA MET A 78 -9.09 13.17 -2.75
C MET A 78 -8.23 13.90 -3.80
N GLY A 79 -6.97 13.51 -3.97
CA GLY A 79 -5.99 14.12 -4.85
C GLY A 79 -5.36 15.38 -4.26
N ASP A 80 -4.51 16.02 -5.07
CA ASP A 80 -3.84 17.27 -4.71
C ASP A 80 -4.83 18.43 -4.74
N LEU A 81 -5.05 19.05 -3.58
CA LEU A 81 -5.86 20.25 -3.45
C LEU A 81 -4.99 21.47 -3.14
N PRO A 82 -5.36 22.66 -3.64
CA PRO A 82 -4.64 23.89 -3.33
C PRO A 82 -4.74 24.21 -1.84
N ASP A 83 -3.61 24.55 -1.23
CA ASP A 83 -3.50 24.88 0.20
C ASP A 83 -3.97 26.30 0.56
N GLY A 84 -4.41 27.08 -0.43
CA GLY A 84 -4.81 28.48 -0.27
C GLY A 84 -3.65 29.46 -0.03
N LYS A 85 -2.40 28.98 -0.03
CA LYS A 85 -1.13 29.73 0.14
C LYS A 85 -0.19 29.60 -1.06
N GLY A 86 -0.63 28.94 -2.14
CA GLY A 86 0.14 28.75 -3.37
C GLY A 86 0.89 27.42 -3.44
N GLY A 87 0.64 26.50 -2.51
CA GLY A 87 1.10 25.12 -2.52
C GLY A 87 -0.04 24.11 -2.74
N TRP A 88 0.32 22.83 -2.66
CA TRP A 88 -0.57 21.68 -2.83
C TRP A 88 -0.42 20.75 -1.63
N PHE A 89 -1.50 20.12 -1.19
CA PHE A 89 -1.44 19.03 -0.22
C PHE A 89 -2.37 17.89 -0.62
N THR A 90 -1.92 16.65 -0.35
CA THR A 90 -2.76 15.46 -0.48
C THR A 90 -3.83 15.50 0.60
N LYS A 91 -5.11 15.48 0.20
CA LYS A 91 -6.22 15.50 1.15
C LYS A 91 -6.81 14.11 1.30
N TRP A 92 -6.56 13.51 2.46
CA TRP A 92 -7.29 12.33 2.92
C TRP A 92 -8.62 12.72 3.56
N SER A 93 -9.70 12.01 3.23
CA SER A 93 -11.02 12.26 3.83
C SER A 93 -11.83 10.97 4.00
N CYS A 94 -12.83 11.02 4.87
CA CYS A 94 -13.79 9.93 5.13
C CYS A 94 -15.20 10.54 5.30
N GLY A 95 -16.22 9.72 5.57
CA GLY A 95 -17.62 10.12 5.73
C GLY A 95 -17.94 11.06 6.91
N CYS A 96 -16.94 11.45 7.71
CA CYS A 96 -17.08 12.45 8.78
C CYS A 96 -16.03 13.57 8.65
N ASP A 97 -16.10 14.54 9.56
CA ASP A 97 -15.28 15.77 9.58
C ASP A 97 -13.91 15.61 10.28
N PHE A 98 -13.46 14.36 10.50
CA PHE A 98 -12.15 14.11 11.09
C PHE A 98 -11.02 14.75 10.26
N ASN A 99 -10.20 15.58 10.90
CA ASN A 99 -9.11 16.29 10.24
C ASN A 99 -7.87 15.41 10.12
N TRP A 100 -7.80 14.63 9.03
CA TRP A 100 -6.67 13.75 8.72
C TRP A 100 -5.34 14.51 8.54
N HIS A 101 -5.37 15.77 8.08
CA HIS A 101 -4.15 16.58 7.90
C HIS A 101 -3.54 16.97 9.25
N ASP A 102 -4.37 17.47 10.17
CA ASP A 102 -3.91 17.84 11.52
C ASP A 102 -3.44 16.59 12.27
N TRP A 103 -4.17 15.46 12.16
CA TRP A 103 -3.74 14.21 12.75
C TRP A 103 -2.38 13.76 12.21
N ALA A 104 -2.19 13.72 10.88
CA ALA A 104 -0.92 13.30 10.28
C ALA A 104 0.25 14.21 10.69
N THR A 105 0.00 15.52 10.77
CA THR A 105 1.00 16.49 11.24
C THR A 105 1.38 16.21 12.69
N ASN A 106 0.41 15.97 13.57
CA ASN A 106 0.67 15.70 14.99
C ASN A 106 1.33 14.35 15.24
N GLU A 107 1.06 13.33 14.43
CA GLU A 107 1.58 11.96 14.63
C GLU A 107 3.01 11.77 14.09
N PHE A 108 3.37 12.44 12.99
CA PHE A 108 4.61 12.17 12.25
C PHE A 108 5.61 13.35 12.18
N SER A 109 5.38 14.45 12.91
CA SER A 109 6.36 15.54 13.10
C SER A 109 7.09 15.44 14.43
#